data_AF-A0A6L2PLX0-F1
#
_entry.id   AF-A0A6L2PLX0-F1
#
_cell.length_a   1.000
_cell.length_b   1.000
_cell.length_c   1.000
_cell.angle_alpha   90.00
_cell.angle_beta   90.00
_cell.angle_gamma   90.00
#
_symmetry.space_group_name_H-M   'P 1'
#
loop_
_entity.id
_entity.type
_entity.pdbx_description
1 polymer ?
#
loop_
_entity_poly.entity_id
_entity_poly.type
_entity_poly.pdbx_seq_one_letter_code
_entity_poly.pdbx_strand_id
1 'polypeptide(L)'
;TEAERHELKGPSGFMGDLWHLLEEKINFTTELQLPPENVYGKQMKNGSWNGIMGLMARKEVDVTSVELTMEKMRSEVVDYIAPLINDR
;
A
#
# COMPACT_ATOMS: atom_id res chain seq x y z
N THR A 1 2.57 -5.22 -24.15
CA THR A 1 2.13 -6.63 -24.34
C THR A 1 2.13 -7.34 -22.99
N GLU A 2 1.62 -8.57 -22.87
CA GLU A 2 1.76 -9.39 -21.64
C GLU A 2 3.23 -9.50 -21.17
N ALA A 3 4.18 -9.26 -22.09
CA ALA A 3 5.62 -9.20 -21.87
C ALA A 3 6.16 -7.88 -21.27
N GLU A 4 5.34 -6.83 -21.08
CA GLU A 4 5.75 -5.60 -20.35
C GLU A 4 5.39 -5.66 -18.86
N ARG A 5 4.74 -6.75 -18.40
CA ARG A 5 4.49 -7.02 -16.97
C ARG A 5 5.69 -7.65 -16.24
N HIS A 6 6.83 -7.81 -16.90
CA HIS A 6 8.13 -8.19 -16.33
C HIS A 6 9.04 -6.95 -16.35
N GLU A 7 9.59 -6.40 -15.27
CA GLU A 7 9.58 -6.71 -13.85
C GLU A 7 9.09 -5.43 -13.17
N LEU A 8 8.14 -5.53 -12.23
CA LEU A 8 8.05 -4.46 -11.25
C LEU A 8 9.37 -4.50 -10.47
N LYS A 9 10.33 -3.66 -10.85
CA LYS A 9 11.43 -3.32 -9.96
C LYS A 9 10.77 -2.90 -8.65
N GLY A 10 11.21 -3.49 -7.55
CA GLY A 10 10.66 -3.25 -6.22
C GLY A 10 10.46 -1.76 -5.92
N PRO A 11 9.72 -1.43 -4.85
CA PRO A 11 9.57 -0.04 -4.44
C PRO A 11 10.94 0.64 -4.38
N SER A 12 11.05 1.87 -4.88
CA SER A 12 12.31 2.61 -5.00
C SER A 12 12.20 4.01 -4.38
N GLY A 13 13.33 4.70 -4.24
CA GLY A 13 13.41 5.96 -3.50
C GLY A 13 13.33 5.73 -1.99
N PHE A 14 13.09 6.80 -1.22
CA PHE A 14 13.15 6.74 0.25
C PHE A 14 12.28 5.62 0.86
N MET A 15 11.03 5.48 0.39
CA MET A 15 10.13 4.44 0.90
C MET A 15 10.53 3.04 0.43
N GLY A 16 11.14 2.93 -0.74
CA GLY A 16 11.71 1.68 -1.25
C GLY A 16 12.90 1.20 -0.44
N ASP A 17 13.84 2.10 -0.16
CA ASP A 17 15.01 1.80 0.67
C ASP A 17 14.59 1.38 2.08
N LEU A 18 13.59 2.06 2.66
CA LEU A 18 13.01 1.66 3.94
C LEU A 18 12.32 0.29 3.87
N TRP A 19 11.59 0.01 2.79
CA TRP A 19 10.93 -1.27 2.59
C TRP A 19 11.93 -2.43 2.52
N HIS A 20 13.00 -2.27 1.74
CA HIS A 20 14.08 -3.26 1.66
C HIS A 20 14.82 -3.45 2.99
N LEU A 21 15.00 -2.37 3.77
CA LEU A 21 15.53 -2.47 5.13
C LEU A 21 14.59 -3.29 6.03
N LEU A 22 13.28 -3.10 5.92
CA LEU A 22 12.30 -3.88 6.68
C LEU A 22 12.32 -5.36 6.28
N GLU A 23 12.41 -5.67 4.99
CA GLU A 23 12.58 -7.04 4.49
C GLU A 23 13.79 -7.72 5.13
N GLU A 24 14.94 -7.03 5.18
CA GLU A 24 16.17 -7.53 5.80
C GLU A 24 16.03 -7.71 7.32
N LYS A 25 15.49 -6.71 8.03
CA LYS A 25 15.47 -6.71 9.51
C LYS A 25 14.38 -7.60 10.11
N ILE A 26 13.28 -7.81 9.39
CA ILE A 26 12.13 -8.59 9.85
C ILE A 26 12.03 -9.94 9.11
N ASN A 27 12.90 -10.17 8.12
CA ASN A 27 13.04 -11.42 7.38
C ASN A 27 11.73 -11.85 6.69
N PHE A 28 11.17 -10.94 5.87
CA PHE A 28 10.04 -11.24 4.98
C PHE A 28 10.43 -10.96 3.52
N THR A 29 9.61 -11.47 2.60
CA THR A 29 9.74 -11.25 1.16
C THR A 29 8.47 -10.59 0.63
N THR A 30 8.61 -9.71 -0.36
CA THR A 30 7.46 -8.99 -0.94
C THR A 30 6.94 -9.63 -2.21
N GLU A 31 5.62 -9.80 -2.28
CA GLU A 31 4.88 -9.96 -3.53
C GLU A 31 4.14 -8.65 -3.83
N LEU A 32 4.37 -8.09 -5.02
CA LEU A 32 3.78 -6.80 -5.39
C LEU A 32 2.42 -6.99 -6.07
N GLN A 33 1.42 -6.29 -5.54
CA GLN A 33 0.10 -6.19 -6.14
C GLN A 33 -0.27 -4.74 -6.42
N LEU A 34 -0.72 -4.47 -7.64
CA LEU A 34 -1.20 -3.15 -8.05
C LEU A 34 -2.72 -3.04 -7.88
N PRO A 35 -3.25 -1.93 -7.34
CA PRO A 35 -4.69 -1.71 -7.30
C PRO A 35 -5.27 -1.59 -8.72
N PRO A 36 -6.45 -2.17 -9.00
CA PRO A 36 -7.05 -2.14 -10.34
C PRO A 36 -7.24 -0.73 -10.91
N GLU A 37 -7.57 0.23 -10.05
CA GLU A 37 -7.97 1.59 -10.42
C GLU A 37 -6.83 2.63 -10.27
N ASN A 38 -5.64 2.21 -9.83
CA ASN A 38 -4.51 3.11 -9.52
C ASN A 38 -4.89 4.34 -8.66
N VAL A 39 -5.75 4.13 -7.66
CA VAL A 39 -6.20 5.15 -6.69
C VAL A 39 -5.96 4.67 -5.26
N TYR A 40 -5.80 5.61 -4.33
CA TYR A 40 -5.66 5.32 -2.90
C TYR A 40 -6.89 4.58 -2.34
N GLY A 41 -8.08 5.06 -2.71
CA GLY A 41 -9.34 4.45 -2.31
C GLY A 41 -10.30 5.44 -1.69
N LYS A 42 -11.58 5.22 -1.96
CA LYS A 42 -12.73 5.95 -1.45
C LYS A 42 -13.78 4.95 -1.00
N GLN A 43 -14.46 5.26 0.09
CA GLN A 43 -15.61 4.49 0.52
C GLN A 43 -16.80 4.79 -0.40
N MET A 44 -17.34 3.73 -0.98
CA MET A 44 -18.49 3.76 -1.88
C MET A 44 -19.78 3.78 -1.07
N LYS A 45 -20.91 4.12 -1.71
CA LYS A 45 -22.22 4.22 -1.03
C LYS A 45 -22.66 2.92 -0.34
N ASN A 46 -22.18 1.78 -0.83
CA ASN A 46 -22.46 0.46 -0.26
C ASN A 46 -21.51 0.08 0.89
N GLY A 47 -20.64 0.99 1.33
CA GLY A 47 -19.65 0.76 2.40
C GLY A 47 -18.34 0.10 1.94
N SER A 48 -18.29 -0.43 0.70
CA SER A 48 -17.06 -1.02 0.16
C SER A 48 -16.01 0.03 -0.20
N TRP A 49 -14.75 -0.36 -0.23
CA TRP A 49 -13.64 0.48 -0.66
C TRP A 49 -13.12 0.06 -2.04
N ASN A 50 -12.73 1.03 -2.86
CA ASN A 50 -11.97 0.80 -4.08
C ASN A 50 -10.47 1.08 -3.87
N GLY A 51 -9.66 0.92 -4.91
CA GLY A 51 -8.23 1.22 -4.87
C GLY A 51 -7.44 0.39 -3.85
N ILE A 52 -6.37 0.98 -3.32
CA ILE A 52 -5.51 0.35 -2.29
C ILE A 52 -6.32 -0.01 -1.05
N MET A 53 -7.16 0.91 -0.55
CA MET A 53 -8.04 0.65 0.60
C MET A 53 -8.99 -0.53 0.35
N GLY A 54 -9.42 -0.73 -0.90
CA GLY A 54 -10.22 -1.88 -1.32
C GLY A 54 -9.46 -3.20 -1.19
N LEU A 55 -8.20 -3.23 -1.63
CA LEU A 55 -7.33 -4.41 -1.46
C LEU A 55 -7.14 -4.72 0.04
N MET A 56 -6.84 -3.71 0.86
CA MET A 56 -6.67 -3.85 2.31
C MET A 56 -7.97 -4.36 2.98
N ALA A 57 -9.12 -3.75 2.66
CA ALA A 57 -10.41 -4.11 3.23
C ALA A 57 -10.81 -5.56 2.93
N ARG A 58 -10.46 -6.05 1.74
CA ARG A 58 -10.71 -7.44 1.32
C ARG A 58 -9.58 -8.39 1.73
N LYS A 59 -8.53 -7.90 2.40
CA LYS A 59 -7.34 -8.66 2.81
C LYS A 59 -6.64 -9.35 1.65
N GLU A 60 -6.61 -8.68 0.50
CA GLU A 60 -5.88 -9.14 -0.69
C GLU A 60 -4.40 -8.75 -0.62
N VAL A 61 -4.06 -7.73 0.18
CA VAL A 61 -2.68 -7.30 0.49
C VAL A 61 -2.55 -7.03 1.98
N ASP A 62 -1.34 -7.24 2.51
CA ASP A 62 -1.07 -7.12 3.95
C ASP A 62 -0.64 -5.70 4.35
N VAL A 63 0.11 -5.02 3.48
CA VAL A 63 0.71 -3.71 3.74
C VAL A 63 0.74 -2.89 2.45
N THR A 64 0.66 -1.58 2.58
CA THR A 64 0.94 -0.64 1.48
C THR A 64 2.19 0.16 1.76
N SER A 65 3.10 0.22 0.78
CA SER A 65 4.30 1.07 0.81
C SER A 65 4.05 2.45 0.20
N VAL A 66 2.79 2.82 -0.02
CA VAL A 66 2.40 4.11 -0.59
C VAL A 66 2.03 5.06 0.55
N GLU A 67 2.37 6.33 0.42
CA GLU A 67 1.93 7.35 1.37
C GLU A 67 0.40 7.45 1.42
N LEU A 68 -0.15 7.36 2.63
CA LEU A 68 -1.57 7.56 2.88
C LEU A 68 -1.73 8.62 3.95
N THR A 69 -2.49 9.68 3.64
CA THR A 69 -2.94 10.64 4.64
C THR A 69 -3.70 9.90 5.75
N MET A 70 -3.30 10.13 7.00
CA MET A 70 -3.94 9.55 8.17
C MET A 70 -5.33 10.18 8.36
N GLU A 71 -6.37 9.42 8.05
CA GLU A 71 -7.76 9.84 8.18
C GLU A 71 -8.53 8.84 9.05
N LYS A 72 -9.39 9.35 9.94
CA LYS A 72 -10.19 8.50 10.84
C LYS A 72 -11.02 7.44 10.10
N MET A 73 -11.56 7.76 8.94
CA MET A 73 -12.35 6.80 8.15
C MET A 73 -11.51 5.64 7.61
N ARG A 74 -10.22 5.85 7.37
CA ARG A 74 -9.31 4.80 6.89
C ARG A 74 -8.81 3.92 8.02
N SER A 75 -8.73 4.44 9.26
CA SER A 75 -8.34 3.64 10.43
C SER A 75 -9.36 2.55 10.81
N GLU A 76 -10.54 2.53 10.19
CA GLU A 76 -11.50 1.43 10.31
C GLU A 76 -11.08 0.19 9.50
N VAL A 77 -10.15 0.35 8.57
CA VAL A 77 -9.71 -0.68 7.61
C VAL A 77 -8.24 -1.02 7.77
N VAL A 78 -7.40 -0.05 8.12
CA VAL A 78 -5.95 -0.21 8.25
C VAL A 78 -5.44 0.31 9.59
N ASP A 79 -4.37 -0.30 10.08
CA ASP A 79 -3.57 0.27 11.16
C ASP A 79 -2.40 1.07 10.58
N TYR A 80 -2.08 2.19 11.21
CA TYR A 80 -0.97 3.04 10.80
C TYR A 80 0.26 2.81 11.67
N ILE A 81 1.44 2.82 11.05
CA ILE A 81 2.71 2.99 11.77
C ILE A 81 2.88 4.45 12.21
N ALA A 82 3.87 4.70 13.07
CA ALA A 82 4.25 6.06 13.42
C ALA A 82 4.56 6.89 12.16
N PRO A 83 4.20 8.18 12.10
CA PRO A 83 4.43 9.00 10.92
C PRO A 83 5.90 9.05 10.54
N LEU A 84 6.22 8.66 9.30
CA LEU A 84 7.59 8.71 8.76
C LEU A 84 7.90 10.02 8.06
N ILE A 85 6.85 10.69 7.54
CA ILE A 85 6.93 11.95 6.81
C ILE A 85 5.95 12.90 7.47
N ASN A 86 6.41 14.13 7.75
CA ASN A 86 5.54 15.22 8.14
C ASN A 86 5.42 16.18 6.96
N ASP A 87 4.22 16.34 6.42
CA ASP A 87 3.91 17.18 5.27
C ASP A 87 3.35 18.57 5.67
N ARG A 88 3.38 18.90 6.97
CA ARG A 88 2.90 20.18 7.54
C ARG A 88 3.91 20.87 8.43
#